data_AF-A0A1B6KP73-F1
#
_entry.id   AF-A0A1B6KP73-F1
#
_cell.length_a   1.000
_cell.length_b   1.000
_cell.length_c   1.000
_cell.angle_alpha   90.00
_cell.angle_beta   90.00
_cell.angle_gamma   90.00
#
_symmetry.space_group_name_H-M   'P 1'
#
loop_
_entity.id
_entity.type
_entity.pdbx_description
1 polymer ?
#
loop_
_entity_poly.entity_id
_entity_poly.type
_entity_poly.pdbx_seq_one_letter_code
_entity_poly.pdbx_strand_id
1 'polypeptide(L)'
;MALTGESLMVRPRRQLLSVGCVYRSLPSIANLTSSWFHSSTSTATFLSLILIMSGSASSDMNDMIGQFGVGFYSAFLVADRVVVTTKHNEDKQYVWESDANSFQIVDDPRGDTLHRGTQISLQLKNEAGDYLEIDTLRNLIKKYSQFITFPIYLWSSKTVTEEEPLDESEEEKPDDEDKPKDDEADVEEAEEKKDDDKPKTKTVEKTVWDWEIINENKPIWTKKPADVPDNEYNEFYKSLTKDREDPLAKTHFVAEGEVTFKSLLFVPRNQPSDSFNRYGTDTDNIKLYVRRVFITDEFNDLLPKYLAFIQGVVDSDDLPLNVSRETLQQHKLLKVIRKKLIRKALDMIKKLESDDMEKFWKEYSTNIKLGVIEDTGNRVRLAKLLRFQSSQVEGTTNFAEYVQRMKPKQDHIYYIAGSSRKEVAESPFVERLNKKGYEVLYLVEAVDEYCLSSLPEFEGKKFQNVAKEGFTLDEDKKKLELLQTKFEDLTKWLGDVALKDKISKAQVSERLTESPCALVASMFGWTGNMERLAVSNAHQKADDVQRSYYLNQRKTLEINP
;
A
#
# COMPACT_ATOMS: atom_id res chain seq x y z
N MET A 1 -31.99 12.85 23.23
CA MET A 1 -32.48 12.72 21.84
C MET A 1 -32.71 11.23 21.57
N ALA A 2 -33.86 10.83 21.02
CA ALA A 2 -34.16 9.41 20.80
C ALA A 2 -33.57 8.95 19.46
N LEU A 3 -32.43 8.26 19.50
CA LEU A 3 -31.77 7.71 18.30
C LEU A 3 -32.52 6.46 17.83
N THR A 4 -33.37 6.61 16.82
CA THR A 4 -34.19 5.53 16.24
C THR A 4 -33.43 4.78 15.15
N GLY A 5 -32.52 3.88 15.55
CA GLY A 5 -31.75 3.03 14.64
C GLY A 5 -31.04 1.89 15.39
N GLU A 6 -30.26 1.10 14.66
CA GLU A 6 -29.27 0.21 15.27
C GLU A 6 -27.93 0.94 15.30
N SER A 7 -27.31 1.02 16.48
CA SER A 7 -26.12 1.84 16.71
C SER A 7 -25.30 1.36 17.91
N LEU A 8 -24.06 1.80 17.97
CA LEU A 8 -23.14 1.62 19.10
C LEU A 8 -22.80 3.00 19.69
N MET A 9 -22.79 3.12 21.02
CA MET A 9 -22.51 4.36 21.75
C MET A 9 -21.44 4.10 22.80
N VAL A 10 -20.29 4.77 22.69
CA VAL A 10 -19.12 4.61 23.58
C VAL A 10 -18.92 5.87 24.42
N ARG A 11 -18.87 5.72 25.75
CA ARG A 11 -18.74 6.84 26.69
C ARG A 11 -17.80 6.52 27.87
N PRO A 12 -16.62 7.15 27.97
CA PRO A 12 -15.78 7.11 29.16
C PRO A 12 -16.33 8.06 30.25
N ARG A 13 -16.23 7.66 31.53
CA ARG A 13 -16.60 8.49 32.69
C ARG A 13 -15.94 7.96 33.98
N ARG A 14 -14.83 8.59 34.41
CA ARG A 14 -14.13 8.36 35.71
C ARG A 14 -14.10 6.87 36.15
N GLN A 15 -13.11 6.11 35.67
CA GLN A 15 -12.93 4.65 35.86
C GLN A 15 -14.01 3.74 35.26
N LEU A 16 -15.14 4.26 34.77
CA LEU A 16 -16.15 3.49 34.04
C LEU A 16 -16.10 3.77 32.54
N LEU A 17 -15.96 2.74 31.72
CA LEU A 17 -16.19 2.81 30.27
C LEU A 17 -17.52 2.13 29.95
N SER A 18 -18.46 2.84 29.33
CA SER A 18 -19.78 2.30 28.97
C SER A 18 -19.96 2.22 27.45
N VAL A 19 -20.39 1.06 26.98
CA VAL A 19 -20.69 0.74 25.59
C VAL A 19 -22.16 0.30 25.50
N GLY A 20 -23.01 1.15 24.96
CA GLY A 20 -24.42 0.85 24.69
C GLY A 20 -24.64 0.40 23.24
N CYS A 21 -25.43 -0.64 23.03
CA CYS A 21 -25.85 -1.09 21.71
C CYS A 21 -27.36 -1.22 21.62
N VAL A 22 -27.95 -0.59 20.60
CA VAL A 22 -29.36 -0.80 20.22
C VAL A 22 -29.36 -1.79 19.05
N TYR A 23 -29.98 -2.95 19.24
CA TYR A 23 -30.02 -4.04 18.26
C TYR A 23 -31.41 -4.67 18.19
N ARG A 24 -31.74 -5.37 17.10
CA ARG A 24 -32.86 -6.30 17.01
C ARG A 24 -32.53 -7.58 17.78
N SER A 25 -33.13 -7.71 18.97
CA SER A 25 -33.31 -8.97 19.71
C SER A 25 -32.09 -9.90 19.80
N LEU A 26 -31.19 -9.62 20.76
CA LEU A 26 -30.60 -10.73 21.51
C LEU A 26 -31.74 -11.37 22.36
N PRO A 27 -31.91 -12.70 22.37
CA PRO A 27 -32.94 -13.35 23.17
C PRO A 27 -32.72 -13.11 24.67
N SER A 28 -33.79 -13.24 25.46
CA SER A 28 -33.76 -13.04 26.93
C SER A 28 -32.61 -13.79 27.61
N ILE A 29 -32.02 -13.16 28.64
CA ILE A 29 -31.06 -13.78 29.55
C ILE A 29 -31.60 -15.09 30.16
N ALA A 30 -32.92 -15.20 30.41
CA ALA A 30 -33.53 -16.44 30.92
C ALA A 30 -33.49 -17.62 29.92
N ASN A 31 -33.48 -17.33 28.61
CA ASN A 31 -33.29 -18.33 27.56
C ASN A 31 -31.80 -18.59 27.25
N LEU A 32 -30.91 -17.65 27.61
CA LEU A 32 -29.46 -17.85 27.50
C LEU A 32 -28.94 -18.76 28.64
N THR A 33 -29.34 -18.53 29.90
CA THR A 33 -28.83 -19.31 31.05
C THR A 33 -29.17 -20.81 30.98
N SER A 34 -30.34 -21.16 30.46
CA SER A 34 -30.76 -22.56 30.29
C SER A 34 -30.01 -23.30 29.16
N SER A 35 -29.55 -22.59 28.12
CA SER A 35 -28.87 -23.19 26.96
C SER A 35 -27.34 -23.01 26.91
N TRP A 36 -26.76 -22.14 27.75
CA TRP A 36 -25.30 -21.88 27.81
C TRP A 36 -24.58 -22.66 28.91
N PHE A 37 -25.24 -22.97 30.04
CA PHE A 37 -24.57 -23.54 31.22
C PHE A 37 -24.79 -25.04 31.45
N HIS A 38 -25.63 -25.69 30.65
CA HIS A 38 -25.80 -27.14 30.66
C HIS A 38 -25.51 -27.73 29.27
N SER A 39 -24.57 -28.69 29.24
CA SER A 39 -23.92 -29.25 28.04
C SER A 39 -22.97 -28.29 27.31
N SER A 40 -22.08 -28.86 26.48
CA SER A 40 -20.99 -28.17 25.77
C SER A 40 -21.48 -27.53 24.46
N THR A 41 -22.51 -26.70 24.56
CA THR A 41 -23.22 -26.06 23.44
C THR A 41 -22.50 -24.83 22.92
N SER A 42 -21.60 -25.07 21.97
CA SER A 42 -20.92 -24.06 21.14
C SER A 42 -21.90 -23.03 20.55
N THR A 43 -21.39 -21.85 20.16
CA THR A 43 -22.09 -20.91 19.28
C THR A 43 -22.61 -21.54 17.98
N ALA A 44 -22.04 -22.68 17.54
CA ALA A 44 -22.62 -23.50 16.47
C ALA A 44 -24.02 -24.07 16.82
N THR A 45 -24.28 -24.41 18.09
CA THR A 45 -25.62 -24.83 18.54
C THR A 45 -26.59 -23.66 18.62
N PHE A 46 -26.12 -22.46 19.03
CA PHE A 46 -26.92 -21.23 18.98
C PHE A 46 -27.32 -20.87 17.54
N LEU A 47 -26.37 -20.92 16.60
CA LEU A 47 -26.62 -20.77 15.16
C LEU A 47 -27.63 -21.82 14.65
N SER A 48 -27.50 -23.08 15.06
CA SER A 48 -28.45 -24.16 14.72
C SER A 48 -29.84 -23.92 15.30
N LEU A 49 -29.95 -23.38 16.52
CA LEU A 49 -31.23 -23.03 17.13
C LEU A 49 -31.94 -21.92 16.33
N ILE A 50 -31.21 -20.87 15.94
CA ILE A 50 -31.75 -19.80 15.09
C ILE A 50 -32.15 -20.36 13.72
N LEU A 51 -31.34 -21.24 13.11
CA LEU A 51 -31.66 -21.92 11.84
C LEU A 51 -32.99 -22.70 11.90
N ILE A 52 -33.35 -23.25 13.06
CA ILE A 52 -34.60 -23.97 13.32
C ILE A 52 -35.77 -23.00 13.60
N MET A 53 -35.50 -21.84 14.21
CA MET A 53 -36.53 -20.88 14.66
C MET A 53 -36.89 -19.80 13.63
N SER A 54 -35.93 -19.30 12.84
CA SER A 54 -36.15 -18.25 11.84
C SER A 54 -36.16 -18.82 10.42
N GLY A 55 -37.35 -19.21 9.94
CA GLY A 55 -37.56 -19.71 8.57
C GLY A 55 -37.46 -18.64 7.47
N SER A 56 -36.51 -17.71 7.56
CA SER A 56 -36.43 -16.51 6.74
C SER A 56 -34.98 -16.07 6.45
N ALA A 57 -34.68 -15.90 5.15
CA ALA A 57 -33.53 -15.17 4.58
C ALA A 57 -32.11 -15.58 5.03
N SER A 58 -31.35 -16.19 4.11
CA SER A 58 -29.93 -16.52 4.28
C SER A 58 -28.97 -15.32 4.19
N SER A 59 -29.45 -14.10 3.98
CA SER A 59 -28.64 -12.88 3.90
C SER A 59 -28.03 -12.50 5.25
N ASP A 60 -28.85 -12.46 6.29
CA ASP A 60 -28.54 -11.78 7.55
C ASP A 60 -27.53 -12.60 8.39
N MET A 61 -27.47 -13.91 8.14
CA MET A 61 -26.49 -14.84 8.73
C MET A 61 -25.04 -14.57 8.30
N ASN A 62 -24.81 -13.98 7.12
CA ASN A 62 -23.44 -13.75 6.63
C ASN A 62 -22.74 -12.60 7.36
N ASP A 63 -23.49 -11.60 7.84
CA ASP A 63 -22.98 -10.48 8.62
C ASP A 63 -22.66 -10.87 10.09
N MET A 64 -22.92 -12.10 10.51
CA MET A 64 -22.54 -12.59 11.84
C MET A 64 -21.01 -12.82 11.96
N ILE A 65 -20.40 -12.03 12.83
CA ILE A 65 -18.95 -12.00 13.12
C ILE A 65 -18.52 -13.06 14.15
N GLY A 66 -19.40 -13.44 15.07
CA GLY A 66 -19.08 -14.29 16.23
C GLY A 66 -19.26 -15.79 15.96
N GLN A 67 -18.21 -16.59 16.19
CA GLN A 67 -18.23 -18.05 15.97
C GLN A 67 -17.74 -18.90 17.16
N PHE A 68 -17.09 -18.31 18.17
CA PHE A 68 -16.39 -19.05 19.24
C PHE A 68 -17.02 -18.97 20.64
N GLY A 69 -18.04 -18.15 20.87
CA GLY A 69 -18.67 -17.92 22.18
C GLY A 69 -17.83 -17.14 23.21
N VAL A 70 -16.50 -17.30 23.20
CA VAL A 70 -15.58 -16.73 24.20
C VAL A 70 -15.36 -15.21 24.13
N GLY A 71 -15.76 -14.56 23.03
CA GLY A 71 -15.38 -13.17 22.71
C GLY A 71 -15.88 -12.09 23.67
N PHE A 72 -16.87 -12.38 24.51
CA PHE A 72 -17.34 -11.47 25.57
C PHE A 72 -16.34 -11.36 26.75
N TYR A 73 -15.67 -12.46 27.09
CA TYR A 73 -14.82 -12.53 28.28
C TYR A 73 -13.49 -11.77 28.15
N SER A 74 -13.11 -11.34 26.94
CA SER A 74 -11.95 -10.47 26.73
C SER A 74 -12.09 -9.10 27.43
N ALA A 75 -13.32 -8.69 27.78
CA ALA A 75 -13.56 -7.50 28.61
C ALA A 75 -12.79 -7.54 29.94
N PHE A 76 -12.62 -8.72 30.54
CA PHE A 76 -11.88 -8.92 31.80
C PHE A 76 -10.35 -8.82 31.66
N LEU A 77 -9.82 -8.63 30.45
CA LEU A 77 -8.43 -8.23 30.27
C LEU A 77 -8.20 -6.84 30.85
N VAL A 78 -9.11 -5.89 30.59
CA VAL A 78 -8.99 -4.47 30.96
C VAL A 78 -9.89 -4.04 32.13
N ALA A 79 -10.88 -4.85 32.51
CA ALA A 79 -11.81 -4.57 33.59
C ALA A 79 -11.74 -5.61 34.71
N ASP A 80 -11.91 -5.17 35.96
CA ASP A 80 -12.04 -6.06 37.13
C ASP A 80 -13.48 -6.55 37.30
N ARG A 81 -14.46 -5.76 36.87
CA ARG A 81 -15.88 -6.04 37.00
C ARG A 81 -16.64 -5.58 35.76
N VAL A 82 -17.50 -6.44 35.25
CA VAL A 82 -18.32 -6.18 34.05
C VAL A 82 -19.78 -6.22 34.44
N VAL A 83 -20.50 -5.12 34.18
CA VAL A 83 -21.94 -4.98 34.38
C VAL A 83 -22.61 -4.98 33.02
N VAL A 84 -23.62 -5.82 32.81
CA VAL A 84 -24.40 -5.89 31.57
C VAL A 84 -25.87 -5.63 31.92
N THR A 85 -26.34 -4.42 31.65
CA THR A 85 -27.77 -4.09 31.70
C THR A 85 -28.39 -4.44 30.35
N THR A 86 -29.51 -5.17 30.30
CA THR A 86 -30.16 -5.51 29.02
C THR A 86 -31.68 -5.52 29.11
N LYS A 87 -32.35 -5.15 28.03
CA LYS A 87 -33.81 -5.15 27.86
C LYS A 87 -34.17 -5.82 26.54
N HIS A 88 -34.77 -7.01 26.63
CA HIS A 88 -35.41 -7.65 25.48
C HIS A 88 -36.79 -7.00 25.21
N ASN A 89 -37.37 -7.22 24.03
CA ASN A 89 -38.73 -6.73 23.73
C ASN A 89 -39.78 -7.41 24.61
N GLU A 90 -39.66 -8.73 24.77
CA GLU A 90 -40.67 -9.62 25.37
C GLU A 90 -40.43 -9.93 26.86
N ASP A 91 -39.44 -9.26 27.48
CA ASP A 91 -39.01 -9.54 28.84
C ASP A 91 -38.62 -8.24 29.59
N LYS A 92 -38.40 -8.30 30.90
CA LYS A 92 -37.99 -7.17 31.75
C LYS A 92 -36.59 -6.65 31.43
N GLN A 93 -36.23 -5.50 32.01
CA GLN A 93 -34.84 -5.08 32.12
C GLN A 93 -34.12 -5.81 33.26
N TYR A 94 -32.97 -6.41 32.95
CA TYR A 94 -32.12 -7.13 33.89
C TYR A 94 -30.73 -6.50 33.98
N VAL A 95 -30.10 -6.62 35.14
CA VAL A 95 -28.67 -6.37 35.34
C VAL A 95 -27.99 -7.71 35.62
N TRP A 96 -27.12 -8.13 34.72
CA TRP A 96 -26.11 -9.17 34.96
C TRP A 96 -24.81 -8.49 35.42
N GLU A 97 -24.09 -9.10 36.34
CA GLU A 97 -22.83 -8.57 36.86
C GLU A 97 -21.86 -9.71 37.21
N SER A 98 -20.56 -9.51 36.95
CA SER A 98 -19.52 -10.52 37.22
C SER A 98 -18.14 -9.91 37.51
N ASP A 99 -17.36 -10.66 38.30
CA ASP A 99 -15.95 -10.45 38.65
C ASP A 99 -15.01 -11.48 37.96
N ALA A 100 -15.48 -12.10 36.86
CA ALA A 100 -14.91 -13.27 36.19
C ALA A 100 -14.89 -14.60 36.99
N ASN A 101 -14.90 -14.57 38.32
CA ASN A 101 -14.99 -15.79 39.16
C ASN A 101 -16.43 -16.29 39.30
N SER A 102 -17.38 -15.35 39.38
CA SER A 102 -18.79 -15.57 39.66
C SER A 102 -19.67 -14.59 38.88
N PHE A 103 -20.98 -14.80 38.86
CA PHE A 103 -21.92 -13.81 38.33
C PHE A 103 -23.24 -13.81 39.09
N GLN A 104 -23.94 -12.67 39.05
CA GLN A 104 -25.29 -12.49 39.58
C GLN A 104 -26.21 -11.85 38.53
N ILE A 105 -27.51 -12.11 38.64
CA ILE A 105 -28.56 -11.54 37.78
C ILE A 105 -29.67 -11.02 38.68
N VAL A 106 -30.09 -9.77 38.47
CA VAL A 106 -31.20 -9.12 39.20
C VAL A 106 -32.10 -8.34 38.23
N ASP A 107 -33.38 -8.20 38.58
CA ASP A 107 -34.27 -7.20 37.97
C ASP A 107 -33.64 -5.79 38.16
N ASP A 108 -33.69 -4.94 37.13
CA ASP A 108 -33.10 -3.60 37.23
C ASP A 108 -33.96 -2.69 38.14
N PRO A 109 -33.45 -2.18 39.28
CA PRO A 109 -34.21 -1.34 40.20
C PRO A 109 -34.61 0.03 39.60
N ARG A 110 -34.08 0.39 38.43
CA ARG A 110 -34.44 1.61 37.68
C ARG A 110 -35.64 1.38 36.73
N GLY A 111 -36.04 0.13 36.50
CA GLY A 111 -37.01 -0.23 35.46
C GLY A 111 -36.46 -0.10 34.03
N ASP A 112 -37.37 -0.05 33.05
CA ASP A 112 -37.12 -0.13 31.60
C ASP A 112 -36.45 1.12 30.99
N THR A 113 -35.30 1.51 31.53
CA THR A 113 -34.53 2.70 31.16
C THR A 113 -33.77 2.58 29.83
N LEU A 114 -33.51 1.36 29.33
CA LEU A 114 -32.91 1.15 28.00
C LEU A 114 -33.96 1.09 26.87
N HIS A 115 -35.23 0.84 27.19
CA HIS A 115 -36.33 0.49 26.27
C HIS A 115 -36.12 -0.77 25.41
N ARG A 116 -34.98 -0.92 24.71
CA ARG A 116 -34.52 -2.12 23.99
C ARG A 116 -33.01 -2.08 23.79
N GLY A 117 -32.34 -3.21 24.00
CA GLY A 117 -30.92 -3.39 23.72
C GLY A 117 -30.09 -3.63 24.97
N THR A 118 -28.79 -3.38 24.91
CA THR A 118 -27.83 -3.79 25.94
C THR A 118 -26.80 -2.68 26.20
N GLN A 119 -26.53 -2.39 27.47
CA GLN A 119 -25.42 -1.56 27.93
C GLN A 119 -24.41 -2.44 28.67
N ILE A 120 -23.18 -2.47 28.18
CA ILE A 120 -22.02 -3.05 28.85
C ILE A 120 -21.26 -1.91 29.53
N SER A 121 -21.08 -1.98 30.84
CA SER A 121 -20.29 -1.04 31.63
C SER A 121 -19.11 -1.76 32.27
N LEU A 122 -17.92 -1.32 31.91
CA LEU A 122 -16.63 -1.87 32.31
C LEU A 122 -16.06 -1.02 33.45
N GLN A 123 -15.89 -1.61 34.63
CA GLN A 123 -15.09 -1.02 35.71
C GLN A 123 -13.63 -1.33 35.42
N LEU A 124 -12.91 -0.34 34.87
CA LEU A 124 -11.54 -0.52 34.38
C LEU A 124 -10.54 -0.73 35.52
N LYS A 125 -9.53 -1.55 35.25
CA LYS A 125 -8.34 -1.72 36.09
C LYS A 125 -7.55 -0.41 36.18
N ASN A 126 -6.74 -0.25 37.23
CA ASN A 126 -5.93 0.96 37.41
C ASN A 126 -4.90 1.14 36.28
N GLU A 127 -4.30 0.04 35.81
CA GLU A 127 -3.39 -0.02 34.66
C GLU A 127 -4.11 0.10 33.29
N ALA A 128 -5.44 0.10 33.26
CA ALA A 128 -6.25 0.28 32.05
C ALA A 128 -6.79 1.71 31.90
N GLY A 129 -6.19 2.70 32.59
CA GLY A 129 -6.60 4.10 32.56
C GLY A 129 -6.65 4.71 31.16
N ASP A 130 -5.74 4.31 30.26
CA ASP A 130 -5.62 4.82 28.89
C ASP A 130 -6.91 4.68 28.05
N TYR A 131 -7.77 3.71 28.37
CA TYR A 131 -9.06 3.50 27.71
C TYR A 131 -10.16 4.49 28.16
N LEU A 132 -9.86 5.41 29.08
CA LEU A 132 -10.69 6.58 29.38
C LEU A 132 -10.40 7.74 28.42
N GLU A 133 -9.23 7.76 27.78
CA GLU A 133 -8.83 8.85 26.88
C GLU A 133 -9.56 8.77 25.54
N ILE A 134 -10.11 9.92 25.11
CA ILE A 134 -11.01 10.00 23.95
C ILE A 134 -10.27 9.61 22.67
N ASP A 135 -9.01 10.02 22.51
CA ASP A 135 -8.21 9.66 21.34
C ASP A 135 -7.77 8.20 21.30
N THR A 136 -7.53 7.56 22.45
CA THR A 136 -7.31 6.11 22.53
C THR A 136 -8.53 5.36 21.99
N LEU A 137 -9.72 5.70 22.47
CA LEU A 137 -10.99 5.12 21.99
C LEU A 137 -11.24 5.41 20.51
N ARG A 138 -11.05 6.66 20.08
CA ARG A 138 -11.20 7.10 18.68
C ARG A 138 -10.28 6.32 17.74
N ASN A 139 -9.02 6.10 18.13
CA ASN A 139 -8.04 5.34 17.35
C ASN A 139 -8.36 3.84 17.32
N LEU A 140 -8.81 3.24 18.43
CA LEU A 140 -9.22 1.84 18.47
C LEU A 140 -10.43 1.56 17.59
N ILE A 141 -11.46 2.42 17.64
CA ILE A 141 -12.65 2.32 16.77
C ILE A 141 -12.23 2.47 15.30
N LYS A 142 -11.33 3.41 14.97
CA LYS A 142 -10.81 3.59 13.61
C LYS A 142 -9.90 2.44 13.14
N LYS A 143 -9.20 1.72 14.02
CA LYS A 143 -8.40 0.54 13.62
C LYS A 143 -9.29 -0.68 13.36
N TYR A 144 -10.15 -1.05 14.30
CA TYR A 144 -10.84 -2.34 14.27
C TYR A 144 -12.27 -2.30 13.69
N SER A 145 -12.95 -1.15 13.80
CA SER A 145 -14.41 -1.04 13.59
C SER A 145 -14.83 0.01 12.54
N GLN A 146 -13.88 0.58 11.78
CA GLN A 146 -14.11 1.62 10.75
C GLN A 146 -15.17 1.24 9.71
N PHE A 147 -15.40 -0.06 9.47
CA PHE A 147 -16.22 -0.58 8.37
C PHE A 147 -17.39 -1.46 8.83
N ILE A 148 -17.73 -1.41 10.12
CA ILE A 148 -18.96 -2.01 10.66
C ILE A 148 -20.19 -1.28 10.09
N THR A 149 -21.24 -2.04 9.74
CA THR A 149 -22.44 -1.56 9.03
C THR A 149 -23.26 -0.50 9.77
N PHE A 150 -23.08 -0.37 11.09
CA PHE A 150 -23.89 0.46 11.98
C PHE A 150 -23.08 1.65 12.53
N PRO A 151 -23.68 2.84 12.70
CA PRO A 151 -22.97 4.01 13.22
C PRO A 151 -22.49 3.80 14.66
N ILE A 152 -21.21 4.11 14.88
CA ILE A 152 -20.52 4.08 16.16
C ILE A 152 -20.29 5.53 16.60
N TYR A 153 -21.01 5.93 17.65
CA TYR A 153 -20.93 7.22 18.27
C TYR A 153 -19.95 7.19 19.46
N LEU A 154 -19.04 8.14 19.54
CA LEU A 154 -18.18 8.39 20.69
C LEU A 154 -18.62 9.69 21.37
N TRP A 155 -18.79 9.66 22.70
CA TRP A 155 -19.05 10.86 23.48
C TRP A 155 -17.77 11.68 23.61
N SER A 156 -17.66 12.77 22.84
CA SER A 156 -16.45 13.59 22.75
C SER A 156 -16.73 15.07 23.02
N SER A 157 -15.67 15.80 23.35
CA SER A 157 -15.69 17.25 23.56
C SER A 157 -15.18 18.00 22.33
N LYS A 158 -15.81 19.12 21.99
CA LYS A 158 -15.36 20.09 21.00
C LYS A 158 -15.36 21.49 21.61
N THR A 159 -14.28 22.23 21.44
CA THR A 159 -14.25 23.66 21.79
C THR A 159 -15.03 24.42 20.73
N VAL A 160 -16.04 25.17 21.14
CA VAL A 160 -16.80 26.11 20.31
C VAL A 160 -16.51 27.51 20.85
N THR A 161 -16.13 28.43 19.97
CA THR A 161 -16.00 29.84 20.33
C THR A 161 -17.37 30.48 20.18
N GLU A 162 -17.94 30.95 21.29
CA GLU A 162 -19.15 31.78 21.28
C GLU A 162 -18.77 33.23 21.57
N GLU A 163 -19.41 34.17 20.88
CA GLU A 163 -19.30 35.60 21.16
C GLU A 163 -20.43 36.03 22.10
N GLU A 164 -20.12 36.19 23.38
CA GLU A 164 -21.07 36.70 24.37
C GLU A 164 -20.90 38.24 24.48
N PRO A 165 -21.99 39.03 24.46
CA PRO A 165 -21.92 40.47 24.74
C PRO A 165 -21.63 40.70 26.22
N LEU A 166 -20.90 41.76 26.55
CA LEU A 166 -20.63 42.16 27.93
C LEU A 166 -21.86 42.84 28.54
N ASP A 167 -22.31 42.38 29.72
CA ASP A 167 -23.26 43.10 30.57
C ASP A 167 -22.53 44.29 31.26
N GLU A 168 -23.16 45.47 31.28
CA GLU A 168 -22.57 46.73 31.76
C GLU A 168 -22.59 46.87 33.30
N SER A 169 -22.21 45.84 34.06
CA SER A 169 -22.37 45.83 35.52
C SER A 169 -21.22 45.23 36.33
N GLU A 170 -19.97 45.63 36.06
CA GLU A 170 -18.84 45.41 36.98
C GLU A 170 -17.76 46.52 36.87
N GLU A 171 -18.15 47.77 37.18
CA GLU A 171 -17.19 48.85 37.46
C GLU A 171 -16.59 48.69 38.88
N GLU A 172 -15.39 48.12 38.98
CA GLU A 172 -14.50 48.36 40.13
C GLU A 172 -13.30 49.24 39.74
N LYS A 173 -12.78 49.96 40.73
CA LYS A 173 -12.05 51.23 40.53
C LYS A 173 -10.55 51.06 40.28
N PRO A 174 -9.91 52.02 39.58
CA PRO A 174 -8.46 52.11 39.54
C PRO A 174 -7.87 52.54 40.88
N ASP A 175 -6.60 52.19 41.10
CA ASP A 175 -5.69 52.83 42.06
C ASP A 175 -4.51 53.42 41.27
N ASP A 176 -3.88 54.48 41.78
CA ASP A 176 -3.14 55.47 40.97
C ASP A 176 -1.60 55.43 41.17
N GLU A 177 -0.90 56.38 40.54
CA GLU A 177 0.57 56.60 40.51
C GLU A 177 1.35 55.64 39.58
N ASP A 178 2.31 56.06 38.73
CA ASP A 178 3.04 57.34 38.66
C ASP A 178 3.30 57.79 37.19
N LYS A 179 3.78 59.03 37.00
CA LYS A 179 4.10 59.72 35.73
C LYS A 179 5.64 59.86 35.55
N PRO A 180 6.23 60.51 34.51
CA PRO A 180 5.63 61.44 33.52
C PRO A 180 6.08 61.29 32.05
N LYS A 181 5.34 61.96 31.14
CA LYS A 181 5.80 62.78 29.97
C LYS A 181 6.66 62.11 28.87
N ASP A 182 6.59 62.48 27.60
CA ASP A 182 5.83 63.51 26.85
C ASP A 182 5.42 62.89 25.46
N ASP A 183 4.84 63.53 24.45
CA ASP A 183 4.81 64.95 24.05
C ASP A 183 3.56 65.30 23.18
N GLU A 184 3.54 66.48 22.56
CA GLU A 184 2.56 67.04 21.61
C GLU A 184 2.36 66.20 20.30
N ALA A 185 1.29 66.26 19.49
CA ALA A 185 -0.06 66.85 19.43
C ALA A 185 -0.32 67.44 18.01
N ASP A 186 -1.52 67.24 17.45
CA ASP A 186 -2.08 68.07 16.36
C ASP A 186 -3.62 68.08 16.49
N VAL A 187 -4.30 69.05 15.87
CA VAL A 187 -5.57 69.63 16.36
C VAL A 187 -6.82 69.27 15.52
N GLU A 188 -7.98 69.40 16.17
CA GLU A 188 -9.37 69.51 15.69
C GLU A 188 -9.53 70.30 14.35
N GLU A 189 -10.56 70.18 13.50
CA GLU A 189 -11.94 69.63 13.57
C GLU A 189 -12.37 69.24 12.10
N ALA A 190 -13.52 68.67 11.69
CA ALA A 190 -14.82 68.31 12.31
C ALA A 190 -15.56 67.22 11.46
N GLU A 191 -16.84 66.93 11.81
CA GLU A 191 -18.03 66.50 11.00
C GLU A 191 -17.87 65.66 9.68
N GLU A 192 -18.69 64.65 9.36
CA GLU A 192 -19.92 64.11 9.98
C GLU A 192 -20.26 62.67 9.52
N LYS A 193 -20.99 61.91 10.37
CA LYS A 193 -21.86 60.73 10.07
C LYS A 193 -21.33 59.52 9.28
N LYS A 194 -21.14 58.36 9.96
CA LYS A 194 -21.94 57.11 9.77
C LYS A 194 -21.52 55.93 10.68
N ASP A 195 -22.45 54.98 10.84
CA ASP A 195 -22.34 53.51 11.07
C ASP A 195 -21.08 53.00 11.83
N ASP A 196 -21.14 52.28 12.97
CA ASP A 196 -21.90 51.04 13.24
C ASP A 196 -22.01 50.83 14.78
N ASP A 197 -23.22 50.67 15.35
CA ASP A 197 -23.42 50.46 16.80
C ASP A 197 -23.32 48.97 17.14
N LYS A 198 -22.10 48.52 17.48
CA LYS A 198 -21.79 47.13 17.83
C LYS A 198 -21.27 47.01 19.27
N PRO A 199 -21.93 46.22 20.14
CA PRO A 199 -21.41 45.95 21.46
C PRO A 199 -20.10 45.17 21.37
N LYS A 200 -19.17 45.42 22.30
CA LYS A 200 -17.91 44.68 22.41
C LYS A 200 -18.22 43.25 22.87
N THR A 201 -18.17 42.30 21.93
CA THR A 201 -18.27 40.88 22.23
C THR A 201 -16.95 40.36 22.83
N LYS A 202 -17.06 39.43 23.78
CA LYS A 202 -15.93 38.68 24.32
C LYS A 202 -16.00 37.28 23.73
N THR A 203 -14.93 36.86 23.05
CA THR A 203 -14.80 35.48 22.57
C THR A 203 -14.56 34.55 23.77
N VAL A 204 -15.52 33.68 24.03
CA VAL A 204 -15.46 32.68 25.11
C VAL A 204 -15.32 31.29 24.49
N GLU A 205 -14.25 30.58 24.85
CA GLU A 205 -14.07 29.18 24.47
C GLU A 205 -14.91 28.26 25.37
N LYS A 206 -15.84 27.53 24.76
CA LYS A 206 -16.86 26.74 25.45
C LYS A 206 -16.75 25.27 25.05
N THR A 207 -16.42 24.41 26.01
CA THR A 207 -16.27 22.96 25.76
C THR A 207 -17.62 22.27 25.71
N VAL A 208 -18.18 22.12 24.50
CA VAL A 208 -19.42 21.40 24.26
C VAL A 208 -19.15 19.90 24.14
N TRP A 209 -20.00 19.07 24.74
CA TRP A 209 -19.91 17.61 24.68
C TRP A 209 -21.08 17.03 23.89
N ASP A 210 -20.82 16.19 22.90
CA ASP A 210 -21.84 15.54 22.08
C ASP A 210 -21.38 14.17 21.51
N TRP A 211 -22.25 13.50 20.76
CA TRP A 211 -22.00 12.21 20.11
C TRP A 211 -21.40 12.37 18.70
N GLU A 212 -20.10 12.13 18.57
CA GLU A 212 -19.36 12.14 17.30
C GLU A 212 -19.42 10.77 16.60
N ILE A 213 -19.84 10.71 15.33
CA ILE A 213 -19.76 9.46 14.53
C ILE A 213 -18.30 9.22 14.13
N ILE A 214 -17.78 8.02 14.40
CA ILE A 214 -16.36 7.69 14.16
C ILE A 214 -16.14 6.86 12.89
N ASN A 215 -17.14 6.09 12.44
CA ASN A 215 -17.06 5.16 11.30
C ASN A 215 -17.87 5.64 10.08
N GLU A 216 -17.70 6.89 9.67
CA GLU A 216 -18.40 7.48 8.51
C GLU A 216 -18.01 6.82 7.16
N ASN A 217 -16.86 6.14 7.12
CA ASN A 217 -16.31 5.51 5.92
C ASN A 217 -17.07 4.24 5.53
N LYS A 218 -17.80 4.28 4.41
CA LYS A 218 -18.56 3.14 3.89
C LYS A 218 -17.61 2.09 3.27
N PRO A 219 -17.84 0.78 3.47
CA PRO A 219 -17.01 -0.27 2.88
C PRO A 219 -17.31 -0.45 1.37
N ILE A 220 -16.80 0.44 0.52
CA ILE A 220 -17.18 0.51 -0.91
C ILE A 220 -16.85 -0.76 -1.71
N TRP A 221 -15.92 -1.58 -1.24
CA TRP A 221 -15.59 -2.90 -1.82
C TRP A 221 -16.73 -3.93 -1.69
N THR A 222 -17.77 -3.63 -0.91
CA THR A 222 -18.96 -4.49 -0.75
C THR A 222 -20.00 -4.26 -1.85
N LYS A 223 -20.02 -3.05 -2.43
CA LYS A 223 -20.87 -2.65 -3.58
C LYS A 223 -20.39 -3.33 -4.87
N LYS A 224 -21.19 -3.33 -5.94
CA LYS A 224 -20.70 -3.76 -7.26
C LYS A 224 -19.80 -2.67 -7.85
N PRO A 225 -18.71 -3.00 -8.57
CA PRO A 225 -17.78 -2.00 -9.10
C PRO A 225 -18.41 -0.91 -9.99
N ALA A 226 -19.52 -1.21 -10.69
CA ALA A 226 -20.25 -0.27 -11.55
C ALA A 226 -21.20 0.67 -10.79
N ASP A 227 -21.51 0.35 -9.53
CA ASP A 227 -22.43 1.12 -8.68
C ASP A 227 -21.66 2.11 -7.76
N VAL A 228 -20.36 2.30 -8.01
CA VAL A 228 -19.46 3.17 -7.23
C VAL A 228 -18.88 4.26 -8.16
N PRO A 229 -19.17 5.55 -7.92
CA PRO A 229 -18.60 6.63 -8.72
C PRO A 229 -17.11 6.84 -8.40
N ASP A 230 -16.36 7.42 -9.35
CA ASP A 230 -14.91 7.55 -9.22
C ASP A 230 -14.46 8.35 -7.99
N ASN A 231 -15.24 9.35 -7.57
CA ASN A 231 -14.96 10.14 -6.36
C ASN A 231 -15.03 9.30 -5.06
N GLU A 232 -15.98 8.37 -4.94
CA GLU A 232 -16.07 7.50 -3.74
C GLU A 232 -14.79 6.65 -3.58
N TYR A 233 -14.18 6.20 -4.69
CA TYR A 233 -12.89 5.49 -4.63
C TYR A 233 -11.74 6.40 -4.21
N ASN A 234 -11.74 7.68 -4.62
CA ASN A 234 -10.67 8.62 -4.31
C ASN A 234 -10.75 9.10 -2.85
N GLU A 235 -11.96 9.37 -2.35
CA GLU A 235 -12.23 9.63 -0.92
C GLU A 235 -11.83 8.44 -0.05
N PHE A 236 -12.21 7.22 -0.45
CA PHE A 236 -11.83 5.99 0.24
C PHE A 236 -10.32 5.74 0.25
N TYR A 237 -9.62 5.99 -0.87
CA TYR A 237 -8.17 5.89 -0.92
C TYR A 237 -7.52 6.83 0.11
N LYS A 238 -7.88 8.11 0.10
CA LYS A 238 -7.35 9.11 1.05
C LYS A 238 -7.64 8.75 2.51
N SER A 239 -8.84 8.24 2.82
CA SER A 239 -9.19 7.84 4.19
C SER A 239 -8.51 6.53 4.64
N LEU A 240 -8.13 5.65 3.70
CA LEU A 240 -7.38 4.42 3.96
C LEU A 240 -5.88 4.67 4.19
N THR A 241 -5.28 5.57 3.41
CA THR A 241 -3.82 5.73 3.25
C THR A 241 -3.25 7.01 3.86
N LYS A 242 -4.11 7.99 4.19
CA LYS A 242 -3.75 9.37 4.62
C LYS A 242 -3.04 10.20 3.53
N ASP A 243 -3.04 9.75 2.28
CA ASP A 243 -2.62 10.56 1.13
C ASP A 243 -3.59 11.75 0.93
N ARG A 244 -3.09 12.80 0.28
CA ARG A 244 -3.87 13.99 -0.14
C ARG A 244 -4.24 13.92 -1.62
N GLU A 245 -3.45 13.23 -2.43
CA GLU A 245 -3.67 13.09 -3.87
C GLU A 245 -4.63 11.95 -4.21
N ASP A 246 -5.14 11.97 -5.45
CA ASP A 246 -5.96 10.88 -5.99
C ASP A 246 -5.05 9.74 -6.48
N PRO A 247 -5.46 8.47 -6.33
CA PRO A 247 -4.66 7.33 -6.77
C PRO A 247 -4.46 7.38 -8.29
N LEU A 248 -3.28 6.95 -8.76
CA LEU A 248 -2.98 6.86 -10.19
C LEU A 248 -3.74 5.73 -10.89
N ALA A 249 -3.99 4.64 -10.16
CA ALA A 249 -4.74 3.49 -10.67
C ALA A 249 -5.57 2.86 -9.57
N LYS A 250 -6.65 2.18 -9.97
CA LYS A 250 -7.48 1.35 -9.07
C LYS A 250 -8.02 0.11 -9.76
N THR A 251 -8.19 -0.97 -9.01
CA THR A 251 -8.94 -2.14 -9.47
C THR A 251 -9.78 -2.72 -8.34
N HIS A 252 -11.09 -2.75 -8.58
CA HIS A 252 -12.09 -3.38 -7.72
C HIS A 252 -12.52 -4.70 -8.38
N PHE A 253 -12.42 -5.81 -7.66
CA PHE A 253 -12.87 -7.11 -8.14
C PHE A 253 -13.38 -8.03 -7.03
N VAL A 254 -14.31 -8.91 -7.41
CA VAL A 254 -14.64 -10.12 -6.66
C VAL A 254 -13.82 -11.28 -7.25
N ALA A 255 -13.41 -12.21 -6.39
CA ALA A 255 -12.59 -13.35 -6.73
C ALA A 255 -13.21 -14.63 -6.16
N GLU A 256 -13.75 -15.48 -7.05
CA GLU A 256 -14.50 -16.70 -6.70
C GLU A 256 -13.65 -17.98 -6.85
N GLY A 257 -14.14 -19.13 -6.37
CA GLY A 257 -13.50 -20.44 -6.49
C GLY A 257 -13.09 -21.05 -5.14
N GLU A 258 -11.87 -21.57 -5.02
CA GLU A 258 -11.32 -22.21 -3.79
C GLU A 258 -11.33 -21.28 -2.56
N VAL A 259 -11.36 -19.96 -2.78
CA VAL A 259 -11.58 -18.93 -1.76
C VAL A 259 -12.32 -17.76 -2.40
N THR A 260 -13.39 -17.31 -1.75
CA THR A 260 -14.19 -16.14 -2.13
C THR A 260 -13.68 -14.91 -1.39
N PHE A 261 -13.33 -13.85 -2.12
CA PHE A 261 -13.00 -12.57 -1.51
C PHE A 261 -13.33 -11.39 -2.43
N LYS A 262 -13.56 -10.24 -1.82
CA LYS A 262 -13.66 -8.94 -2.48
C LYS A 262 -12.34 -8.19 -2.24
N SER A 263 -11.85 -7.47 -3.23
CA SER A 263 -10.64 -6.66 -3.06
C SER A 263 -10.68 -5.41 -3.91
N LEU A 264 -10.11 -4.35 -3.34
CA LEU A 264 -9.94 -3.05 -3.94
C LEU A 264 -8.47 -2.65 -3.73
N LEU A 265 -7.73 -2.56 -4.83
CA LEU A 265 -6.31 -2.22 -4.87
C LEU A 265 -6.11 -0.88 -5.58
N PHE A 266 -5.10 -0.14 -5.15
CA PHE A 266 -4.72 1.18 -5.64
C PHE A 266 -3.21 1.25 -5.93
N VAL A 267 -2.85 2.10 -6.88
CA VAL A 267 -1.48 2.56 -7.08
C VAL A 267 -1.42 4.02 -6.65
N PRO A 268 -0.58 4.39 -5.66
CA PRO A 268 -0.34 5.78 -5.30
C PRO A 268 0.19 6.59 -6.50
N ARG A 269 0.02 7.92 -6.48
CA ARG A 269 0.51 8.76 -7.59
C ARG A 269 2.03 8.95 -7.61
N ASN A 270 2.63 9.03 -6.43
CA ASN A 270 4.06 9.26 -6.24
C ASN A 270 4.62 8.17 -5.32
N GLN A 271 5.86 7.72 -5.54
CA GLN A 271 6.49 6.77 -4.64
C GLN A 271 7.08 7.49 -3.41
N PRO A 272 6.84 7.03 -2.16
CA PRO A 272 7.53 7.56 -0.99
C PRO A 272 9.05 7.45 -1.14
N SER A 273 9.77 8.55 -0.89
CA SER A 273 11.20 8.67 -1.24
C SER A 273 12.14 7.72 -0.49
N ASP A 274 11.68 7.10 0.60
CA ASP A 274 12.40 6.09 1.36
C ASP A 274 12.00 4.64 1.01
N SER A 275 11.11 4.41 0.04
CA SER A 275 10.62 3.08 -0.36
C SER A 275 11.74 2.09 -0.67
N PHE A 276 12.82 2.53 -1.34
CA PHE A 276 13.96 1.66 -1.66
C PHE A 276 14.95 1.50 -0.50
N ASN A 277 15.03 2.46 0.43
CA ASN A 277 15.78 2.29 1.68
C ASN A 277 15.12 1.24 2.58
N ARG A 278 13.78 1.11 2.48
CA ARG A 278 12.98 0.05 3.09
C ARG A 278 12.82 -1.18 2.19
N TYR A 279 13.59 -1.35 1.11
CA TYR A 279 13.31 -2.42 0.15
C TYR A 279 13.42 -3.80 0.78
N GLY A 280 12.27 -4.46 0.91
CA GLY A 280 12.16 -5.78 1.50
C GLY A 280 12.19 -5.83 3.01
N THR A 281 11.97 -4.71 3.71
CA THR A 281 11.30 -4.76 5.02
C THR A 281 9.82 -5.10 4.82
N ASP A 282 9.12 -5.27 5.93
CA ASP A 282 7.67 -5.44 6.00
C ASP A 282 6.94 -4.11 5.74
N THR A 283 5.68 -4.17 5.27
CA THR A 283 4.84 -3.03 4.86
C THR A 283 3.35 -3.26 5.10
N ASP A 284 2.66 -2.30 5.70
CA ASP A 284 1.25 -2.29 6.12
C ASP A 284 0.23 -1.92 5.02
N ASN A 285 0.65 -1.90 3.76
CA ASN A 285 -0.11 -1.31 2.65
C ASN A 285 -1.38 -2.09 2.25
N ILE A 286 -1.48 -3.39 2.54
CA ILE A 286 -2.67 -4.22 2.25
C ILE A 286 -3.34 -4.64 3.56
N LYS A 287 -4.51 -4.07 3.83
CA LYS A 287 -5.28 -4.38 5.05
C LYS A 287 -6.22 -5.56 4.82
N LEU A 288 -6.12 -6.57 5.68
CA LEU A 288 -6.90 -7.80 5.58
C LEU A 288 -8.11 -7.75 6.53
N TYR A 289 -9.28 -7.99 5.96
CA TYR A 289 -10.57 -8.03 6.63
C TYR A 289 -11.19 -9.42 6.49
N VAL A 290 -11.98 -9.81 7.49
CA VAL A 290 -12.89 -10.96 7.42
C VAL A 290 -14.25 -10.50 7.91
N ARG A 291 -15.27 -10.60 7.04
CA ARG A 291 -16.62 -10.10 7.30
C ARG A 291 -16.62 -8.62 7.71
N ARG A 292 -15.83 -7.79 6.99
CA ARG A 292 -15.61 -6.35 7.25
C ARG A 292 -14.92 -6.00 8.58
N VAL A 293 -14.54 -6.98 9.39
CA VAL A 293 -13.73 -6.77 10.61
C VAL A 293 -12.25 -6.80 10.25
N PHE A 294 -11.49 -5.81 10.70
CA PHE A 294 -10.05 -5.76 10.48
C PHE A 294 -9.35 -6.88 11.27
N ILE A 295 -8.46 -7.60 10.59
CA ILE A 295 -7.68 -8.73 11.14
C ILE A 295 -6.22 -8.32 11.32
N THR A 296 -5.57 -7.90 10.24
CA THR A 296 -4.15 -7.53 10.24
C THR A 296 -3.77 -6.73 8.99
N ASP A 297 -2.77 -5.85 9.12
CA ASP A 297 -2.03 -5.19 8.05
C ASP A 297 -0.57 -5.70 7.95
N GLU A 298 -0.07 -6.40 8.97
CA GLU A 298 1.29 -6.97 9.08
C GLU A 298 1.51 -8.22 8.20
N PHE A 299 0.73 -8.42 7.12
CA PHE A 299 0.75 -9.66 6.31
C PHE A 299 1.52 -9.52 4.99
N ASN A 300 2.83 -9.46 5.11
CA ASN A 300 3.81 -9.20 4.03
C ASN A 300 3.88 -10.27 2.93
N ASP A 301 3.08 -11.34 3.03
CA ASP A 301 3.03 -12.45 2.08
C ASP A 301 1.84 -12.35 1.08
N LEU A 302 0.96 -11.33 1.20
CA LEU A 302 -0.16 -11.10 0.26
C LEU A 302 0.29 -10.56 -1.10
N LEU A 303 1.33 -9.73 -1.13
CA LEU A 303 1.97 -9.22 -2.35
C LEU A 303 3.49 -9.41 -2.25
N PRO A 304 4.19 -9.60 -3.40
CA PRO A 304 5.65 -9.69 -3.43
C PRO A 304 6.29 -8.31 -3.23
N LYS A 305 7.55 -8.28 -2.77
CA LYS A 305 8.32 -7.04 -2.47
C LYS A 305 8.29 -6.02 -3.61
N TYR A 306 8.42 -6.48 -4.85
CA TYR A 306 8.35 -5.62 -6.03
C TYR A 306 6.97 -4.95 -6.28
N LEU A 307 5.88 -5.41 -5.65
CA LEU A 307 4.54 -4.78 -5.64
C LEU A 307 4.14 -4.19 -4.28
N ALA A 308 5.04 -4.09 -3.31
CA ALA A 308 4.72 -3.63 -1.95
C ALA A 308 4.20 -2.18 -1.87
N PHE A 309 4.34 -1.39 -2.96
CA PHE A 309 3.76 -0.04 -3.08
C PHE A 309 2.24 -0.02 -3.32
N ILE A 310 1.64 -1.15 -3.69
CA ILE A 310 0.19 -1.23 -3.94
C ILE A 310 -0.53 -1.20 -2.60
N GLN A 311 -1.45 -0.24 -2.46
CA GLN A 311 -2.25 -0.05 -1.26
C GLN A 311 -3.68 -0.58 -1.48
N GLY A 312 -4.37 -1.01 -0.43
CA GLY A 312 -5.75 -1.47 -0.58
C GLY A 312 -6.26 -2.38 0.52
N VAL A 313 -7.37 -3.06 0.20
CA VAL A 313 -8.09 -3.95 1.10
C VAL A 313 -8.41 -5.29 0.46
N VAL A 314 -8.48 -6.32 1.30
CA VAL A 314 -8.95 -7.67 0.98
C VAL A 314 -9.96 -8.08 2.04
N ASP A 315 -11.18 -8.45 1.66
CA ASP A 315 -12.24 -8.87 2.58
C ASP A 315 -12.80 -10.23 2.14
N SER A 316 -12.84 -11.20 3.05
CA SER A 316 -13.24 -12.58 2.75
C SER A 316 -14.09 -13.16 3.87
N ASP A 317 -15.24 -13.73 3.51
CA ASP A 317 -16.17 -14.35 4.47
C ASP A 317 -15.81 -15.82 4.81
N ASP A 318 -14.88 -16.39 4.02
CA ASP A 318 -14.46 -17.81 3.99
C ASP A 318 -13.18 -18.11 4.80
N LEU A 319 -12.41 -17.09 5.21
CA LEU A 319 -11.10 -17.31 5.84
C LEU A 319 -11.24 -17.85 7.28
N PRO A 320 -10.58 -18.98 7.62
CA PRO A 320 -10.61 -19.52 8.98
C PRO A 320 -9.77 -18.65 9.92
N LEU A 321 -10.45 -17.87 10.77
CA LEU A 321 -9.82 -17.13 11.86
C LEU A 321 -9.34 -18.08 12.96
N ASN A 322 -8.26 -17.69 13.64
CA ASN A 322 -7.90 -18.29 14.93
C ASN A 322 -8.72 -17.65 16.08
N VAL A 323 -8.45 -18.06 17.32
CA VAL A 323 -9.18 -17.56 18.50
C VAL A 323 -8.85 -16.08 18.81
N SER A 324 -7.62 -15.61 18.57
CA SER A 324 -7.25 -14.20 18.85
C SER A 324 -7.78 -13.22 17.80
N ARG A 325 -8.02 -13.69 16.57
CA ARG A 325 -8.47 -12.93 15.40
C ARG A 325 -7.45 -11.92 14.84
N GLU A 326 -6.23 -11.93 15.33
CA GLU A 326 -5.13 -11.04 14.86
C GLU A 326 -4.21 -11.74 13.86
N THR A 327 -4.13 -13.07 13.89
CA THR A 327 -3.21 -13.86 13.06
C THR A 327 -3.94 -14.99 12.34
N LEU A 328 -3.70 -15.08 11.03
CA LEU A 328 -4.13 -16.25 10.25
C LEU A 328 -3.11 -17.38 10.41
N GLN A 329 -3.60 -18.58 10.72
CA GLN A 329 -2.79 -19.79 10.57
C GLN A 329 -2.35 -19.92 9.10
N GLN A 330 -1.15 -20.46 8.85
CA GLN A 330 -0.53 -20.51 7.51
C GLN A 330 -1.30 -21.41 6.53
N HIS A 331 -2.40 -20.87 5.98
CA HIS A 331 -3.40 -21.64 5.26
C HIS A 331 -3.18 -21.59 3.73
N LYS A 332 -3.49 -22.70 3.05
CA LYS A 332 -3.27 -22.86 1.59
C LYS A 332 -3.94 -21.75 0.78
N LEU A 333 -5.13 -21.31 1.21
CA LEU A 333 -5.92 -20.26 0.56
C LEU A 333 -5.17 -18.94 0.42
N LEU A 334 -4.26 -18.56 1.33
CA LEU A 334 -3.48 -17.32 1.22
C LEU A 334 -2.56 -17.32 -0.01
N LYS A 335 -2.05 -18.49 -0.42
CA LYS A 335 -1.27 -18.64 -1.67
C LYS A 335 -2.16 -18.50 -2.91
N VAL A 336 -3.45 -18.78 -2.79
CA VAL A 336 -4.47 -18.56 -3.84
C VAL A 336 -4.84 -17.08 -3.91
N ILE A 337 -5.07 -16.43 -2.77
CA ILE A 337 -5.29 -14.98 -2.65
C ILE A 337 -4.13 -14.21 -3.29
N ARG A 338 -2.88 -14.46 -2.85
CA ARG A 338 -1.66 -13.85 -3.43
C ARG A 338 -1.60 -13.98 -4.95
N LYS A 339 -1.84 -15.19 -5.50
CA LYS A 339 -1.86 -15.41 -6.97
C LYS A 339 -2.94 -14.59 -7.67
N LYS A 340 -4.14 -14.47 -7.10
CA LYS A 340 -5.23 -13.64 -7.65
C LYS A 340 -4.90 -12.14 -7.53
N LEU A 341 -4.33 -11.68 -6.41
CA LEU A 341 -3.88 -10.31 -6.17
C LEU A 341 -2.80 -9.88 -7.18
N ILE A 342 -1.68 -10.61 -7.27
CA ILE A 342 -0.62 -10.33 -8.26
C ILE A 342 -1.20 -10.34 -9.68
N ARG A 343 -2.11 -11.28 -9.98
CA ARG A 343 -2.76 -11.32 -11.28
C ARG A 343 -3.51 -10.01 -11.57
N LYS A 344 -4.35 -9.55 -10.66
CA LYS A 344 -5.18 -8.34 -10.82
C LYS A 344 -4.37 -7.05 -10.79
N ALA A 345 -3.35 -6.96 -9.93
CA ALA A 345 -2.41 -5.84 -9.89
C ALA A 345 -1.72 -5.61 -11.25
N LEU A 346 -1.21 -6.67 -11.87
CA LEU A 346 -0.57 -6.58 -13.19
C LEU A 346 -1.58 -6.44 -14.34
N ASP A 347 -2.86 -6.78 -14.15
CA ASP A 347 -3.93 -6.45 -15.14
C ASP A 347 -4.32 -4.97 -15.05
N MET A 348 -4.30 -4.38 -13.85
CA MET A 348 -4.51 -2.94 -13.62
C MET A 348 -3.39 -2.13 -14.26
N ILE A 349 -2.13 -2.43 -13.96
CA ILE A 349 -0.97 -1.72 -14.51
C ILE A 349 -0.92 -1.86 -16.05
N LYS A 350 -1.25 -3.04 -16.61
CA LYS A 350 -1.32 -3.23 -18.07
C LYS A 350 -2.40 -2.36 -18.76
N LYS A 351 -3.42 -1.93 -18.02
CA LYS A 351 -4.58 -1.18 -18.54
C LYS A 351 -4.44 0.35 -18.42
N LEU A 352 -3.30 0.86 -17.97
CA LEU A 352 -3.07 2.30 -17.94
C LEU A 352 -2.95 2.84 -19.37
N GLU A 353 -3.65 3.95 -19.62
CA GLU A 353 -3.50 4.76 -20.84
C GLU A 353 -2.10 5.40 -20.88
N SER A 354 -1.68 5.90 -22.05
CA SER A 354 -0.30 6.35 -22.29
C SER A 354 0.24 7.31 -21.22
N ASP A 355 -0.49 8.37 -20.92
CA ASP A 355 -0.09 9.43 -19.98
C ASP A 355 0.05 8.92 -18.54
N ASP A 356 -0.85 8.05 -18.10
CA ASP A 356 -0.81 7.48 -16.74
C ASP A 356 0.21 6.34 -16.63
N MET A 357 0.47 5.64 -17.74
CA MET A 357 1.58 4.69 -17.88
C MET A 357 2.94 5.40 -17.85
N GLU A 358 3.07 6.62 -18.39
CA GLU A 358 4.31 7.41 -18.27
C GLU A 358 4.55 7.86 -16.83
N LYS A 359 3.52 8.39 -16.15
CA LYS A 359 3.56 8.71 -14.71
C LYS A 359 3.92 7.49 -13.88
N PHE A 360 3.26 6.35 -14.13
CA PHE A 360 3.54 5.07 -13.47
C PHE A 360 4.98 4.63 -13.70
N TRP A 361 5.50 4.74 -14.92
CA TRP A 361 6.85 4.30 -15.24
C TRP A 361 7.91 5.18 -14.59
N LYS A 362 7.69 6.50 -14.54
CA LYS A 362 8.59 7.45 -13.86
C LYS A 362 8.82 7.09 -12.38
N GLU A 363 7.76 6.69 -11.67
CA GLU A 363 7.82 6.37 -10.24
C GLU A 363 8.19 4.89 -10.00
N TYR A 364 7.66 3.95 -10.79
CA TYR A 364 7.70 2.52 -10.49
C TYR A 364 8.47 1.65 -11.50
N SER A 365 9.28 2.22 -12.41
CA SER A 365 10.11 1.46 -13.37
C SER A 365 10.98 0.42 -12.66
N THR A 366 11.69 0.83 -11.60
CA THR A 366 12.59 -0.02 -10.82
C THR A 366 11.81 -1.15 -10.13
N ASN A 367 10.60 -0.89 -9.63
CA ASN A 367 9.73 -1.94 -9.07
C ASN A 367 9.38 -3.03 -10.11
N ILE A 368 8.97 -2.66 -11.33
CA ILE A 368 8.68 -3.66 -12.37
C ILE A 368 9.96 -4.43 -12.78
N LYS A 369 11.10 -3.75 -12.86
CA LYS A 369 12.40 -4.37 -13.22
C LYS A 369 12.91 -5.34 -12.15
N LEU A 370 12.76 -5.01 -10.86
CA LEU A 370 13.02 -5.94 -9.76
C LEU A 370 12.08 -7.15 -9.82
N GLY A 371 10.79 -6.93 -10.13
CA GLY A 371 9.84 -8.03 -10.33
C GLY A 371 10.21 -8.99 -11.46
N VAL A 372 10.77 -8.48 -12.56
CA VAL A 372 11.30 -9.32 -13.66
C VAL A 372 12.44 -10.22 -13.17
N ILE A 373 13.33 -9.70 -12.33
CA ILE A 373 14.43 -10.47 -11.74
C ILE A 373 13.88 -11.52 -10.74
N GLU A 374 13.04 -11.11 -9.80
CA GLU A 374 12.57 -11.94 -8.68
C GLU A 374 11.49 -12.97 -9.05
N ASP A 375 10.42 -12.56 -9.73
CA ASP A 375 9.24 -13.41 -9.98
C ASP A 375 9.34 -14.13 -11.32
N THR A 376 10.01 -15.28 -11.31
CA THR A 376 10.09 -16.23 -12.43
C THR A 376 8.72 -16.66 -12.97
N GLY A 377 7.67 -16.69 -12.14
CA GLY A 377 6.32 -17.10 -12.52
C GLY A 377 5.53 -16.02 -13.27
N ASN A 378 5.77 -14.75 -12.97
CA ASN A 378 5.17 -13.60 -13.66
C ASN A 378 6.10 -12.92 -14.67
N ARG A 379 7.38 -13.31 -14.76
CA ARG A 379 8.42 -12.70 -15.63
C ARG A 379 7.96 -12.39 -17.06
N VAL A 380 7.33 -13.35 -17.75
CA VAL A 380 6.84 -13.18 -19.14
C VAL A 380 5.78 -12.06 -19.26
N ARG A 381 5.02 -11.82 -18.19
CA ARG A 381 3.97 -10.81 -18.13
C ARG A 381 4.50 -9.45 -17.66
N LEU A 382 5.49 -9.44 -16.77
CA LEU A 382 6.23 -8.25 -16.36
C LEU A 382 7.10 -7.70 -17.49
N ALA A 383 7.71 -8.57 -18.31
CA ALA A 383 8.44 -8.19 -19.51
C ALA A 383 7.58 -7.39 -20.52
N LYS A 384 6.26 -7.62 -20.54
CA LYS A 384 5.30 -6.87 -21.37
C LYS A 384 4.89 -5.51 -20.80
N LEU A 385 5.41 -5.15 -19.62
CA LEU A 385 5.26 -3.83 -18.99
C LEU A 385 6.55 -3.01 -19.05
N LEU A 386 7.69 -3.61 -19.42
CA LEU A 386 8.97 -2.91 -19.47
C LEU A 386 9.00 -1.88 -20.61
N ARG A 387 9.54 -0.69 -20.31
CA ARG A 387 9.78 0.39 -21.28
C ARG A 387 11.23 0.87 -21.20
N PHE A 388 11.84 1.12 -22.36
CA PHE A 388 13.23 1.60 -22.47
C PHE A 388 13.32 2.75 -23.47
N GLN A 389 14.38 3.55 -23.36
CA GLN A 389 14.72 4.53 -24.39
C GLN A 389 15.26 3.80 -25.63
N SER A 390 15.19 4.42 -26.81
CA SER A 390 15.53 3.78 -28.09
C SER A 390 16.36 4.71 -28.99
N SER A 391 17.10 4.12 -29.93
CA SER A 391 17.78 4.83 -31.01
C SER A 391 16.85 5.32 -32.14
N GLN A 392 15.59 4.85 -32.19
CA GLN A 392 14.62 5.17 -33.25
C GLN A 392 13.34 5.86 -32.76
N VAL A 393 13.17 6.06 -31.44
CA VAL A 393 11.93 6.59 -30.84
C VAL A 393 12.26 7.65 -29.79
N GLU A 394 11.53 8.76 -29.80
CA GLU A 394 11.58 9.77 -28.75
C GLU A 394 10.76 9.34 -27.53
N GLY A 395 11.26 9.60 -26.31
CA GLY A 395 10.66 9.06 -25.08
C GLY A 395 11.04 7.60 -24.82
N THR A 396 10.05 6.73 -24.61
CA THR A 396 10.28 5.30 -24.32
C THR A 396 9.35 4.38 -25.13
N THR A 397 9.81 3.16 -25.38
CA THR A 397 9.11 2.12 -26.12
C THR A 397 9.19 0.77 -25.40
N ASN A 398 8.21 -0.11 -25.60
CA ASN A 398 8.23 -1.48 -25.06
C ASN A 398 8.72 -2.51 -26.09
N PHE A 399 8.96 -3.74 -25.65
CA PHE A 399 9.48 -4.81 -26.51
C PHE A 399 8.53 -5.20 -27.66
N ALA A 400 7.20 -5.10 -27.50
CA ALA A 400 6.27 -5.46 -28.57
C ALA A 400 6.29 -4.42 -29.70
N GLU A 401 6.41 -3.14 -29.34
CA GLU A 401 6.63 -2.03 -30.29
C GLU A 401 7.99 -2.14 -31.00
N TYR A 402 9.06 -2.50 -30.28
CA TYR A 402 10.37 -2.80 -30.88
C TYR A 402 10.26 -3.95 -31.88
N VAL A 403 9.61 -5.07 -31.51
CA VAL A 403 9.42 -6.25 -32.37
C VAL A 403 8.66 -5.91 -33.65
N GLN A 404 7.70 -4.99 -33.60
CA GLN A 404 6.98 -4.50 -34.79
C GLN A 404 7.86 -3.67 -35.75
N ARG A 405 8.94 -3.05 -35.24
CA ARG A 405 9.92 -2.28 -36.03
C ARG A 405 11.17 -3.07 -36.41
N MET A 406 11.31 -4.33 -35.96
CA MET A 406 12.43 -5.19 -36.32
C MET A 406 12.50 -5.41 -37.83
N LYS A 407 13.73 -5.44 -38.37
CA LYS A 407 13.94 -5.68 -39.80
C LYS A 407 13.61 -7.13 -40.19
N PRO A 408 13.31 -7.38 -41.48
CA PRO A 408 13.33 -8.74 -42.03
C PRO A 408 14.65 -9.46 -41.68
N LYS A 409 14.55 -10.69 -41.17
CA LYS A 409 15.66 -11.53 -40.67
C LYS A 409 16.41 -11.01 -39.43
N GLN A 410 15.92 -9.97 -38.74
CA GLN A 410 16.48 -9.61 -37.44
C GLN A 410 15.94 -10.58 -36.37
N ASP A 411 16.83 -11.34 -35.74
CA ASP A 411 16.47 -12.32 -34.68
C ASP A 411 16.85 -11.90 -33.25
N HIS A 412 17.57 -10.78 -33.12
CA HIS A 412 18.01 -10.24 -31.84
C HIS A 412 17.44 -8.85 -31.55
N ILE A 413 17.01 -8.64 -30.30
CA ILE A 413 16.74 -7.32 -29.72
C ILE A 413 18.09 -6.76 -29.25
N TYR A 414 18.59 -5.75 -29.95
CA TYR A 414 19.88 -5.14 -29.66
C TYR A 414 19.76 -4.12 -28.52
N TYR A 415 20.68 -4.15 -27.57
CA TYR A 415 20.67 -3.23 -26.44
C TYR A 415 22.07 -2.89 -25.92
N ILE A 416 22.19 -1.73 -25.25
CA ILE A 416 23.42 -1.25 -24.59
C ILE A 416 23.07 -0.63 -23.23
N ALA A 417 23.95 -0.81 -22.25
CA ALA A 417 23.84 -0.21 -20.92
C ALA A 417 25.01 0.76 -20.62
N GLY A 418 24.72 1.84 -19.90
CA GLY A 418 25.69 2.86 -19.50
C GLY A 418 25.18 3.76 -18.38
N SER A 419 25.84 4.89 -18.14
CA SER A 419 25.46 5.88 -17.10
C SER A 419 24.43 6.92 -17.56
N SER A 420 24.28 7.14 -18.87
CA SER A 420 23.37 8.16 -19.42
C SER A 420 22.97 7.85 -20.86
N ARG A 421 21.83 8.42 -21.31
CA ARG A 421 21.37 8.33 -22.71
C ARG A 421 22.44 8.79 -23.70
N LYS A 422 23.19 9.85 -23.35
CA LYS A 422 24.22 10.43 -24.20
C LYS A 422 25.37 9.44 -24.44
N GLU A 423 25.93 8.89 -23.36
CA GLU A 423 27.02 7.91 -23.43
C GLU A 423 26.67 6.69 -24.30
N VAL A 424 25.46 6.14 -24.16
CA VAL A 424 25.06 4.94 -24.91
C VAL A 424 24.70 5.23 -26.36
N ALA A 425 24.20 6.44 -26.67
CA ALA A 425 23.90 6.86 -28.04
C ALA A 425 25.15 7.27 -28.84
N GLU A 426 26.16 7.83 -28.16
CA GLU A 426 27.48 8.17 -28.72
C GLU A 426 28.49 7.01 -28.64
N SER A 427 28.03 5.80 -28.25
CA SER A 427 28.91 4.66 -28.01
C SER A 427 29.47 4.05 -29.31
N PRO A 428 30.77 3.66 -29.36
CA PRO A 428 31.34 2.93 -30.49
C PRO A 428 30.58 1.65 -30.85
N PHE A 429 29.87 1.06 -29.88
CA PHE A 429 29.12 -0.18 -30.05
C PHE A 429 27.81 -0.04 -30.82
N VAL A 430 27.25 1.17 -30.94
CA VAL A 430 25.99 1.42 -31.66
C VAL A 430 26.19 1.99 -33.06
N GLU A 431 27.40 2.40 -33.42
CA GLU A 431 27.72 3.05 -34.70
C GLU A 431 27.18 2.29 -35.93
N ARG A 432 27.60 1.03 -36.16
CA ARG A 432 27.18 0.30 -37.37
C ARG A 432 25.70 -0.07 -37.34
N LEU A 433 25.10 -0.24 -36.16
CA LEU A 433 23.66 -0.47 -36.01
C LEU A 433 22.88 0.77 -36.45
N ASN A 434 23.21 1.94 -35.90
CA ASN A 434 22.62 3.21 -36.27
C ASN A 434 22.85 3.53 -37.77
N LYS A 435 24.08 3.35 -38.28
CA LYS A 435 24.44 3.58 -39.69
C LYS A 435 23.71 2.67 -40.67
N LYS A 436 23.31 1.47 -40.24
CA LYS A 436 22.44 0.56 -41.00
C LYS A 436 20.94 0.75 -40.71
N GLY A 437 20.55 1.57 -39.73
CA GLY A 437 19.15 1.73 -39.30
C GLY A 437 18.57 0.52 -38.55
N TYR A 438 19.35 -0.15 -37.70
CA TYR A 438 18.83 -1.08 -36.70
C TYR A 438 18.47 -0.33 -35.40
N GLU A 439 17.34 -0.67 -34.80
CA GLU A 439 16.94 -0.11 -33.51
C GLU A 439 17.77 -0.73 -32.36
N VAL A 440 18.22 0.12 -31.43
CA VAL A 440 18.96 -0.29 -30.22
C VAL A 440 18.25 0.28 -29.00
N LEU A 441 18.04 -0.56 -27.98
CA LEU A 441 17.51 -0.13 -26.69
C LEU A 441 18.62 0.43 -25.79
N TYR A 442 18.32 1.55 -25.16
CA TYR A 442 19.21 2.29 -24.28
C TYR A 442 18.82 2.07 -22.81
N LEU A 443 19.69 1.39 -22.08
CA LEU A 443 19.58 1.09 -20.66
C LEU A 443 20.44 2.09 -19.89
N VAL A 444 19.85 2.74 -18.90
CA VAL A 444 20.44 3.90 -18.21
C VAL A 444 20.22 3.89 -16.69
N GLU A 445 19.31 3.05 -16.18
CA GLU A 445 19.15 2.79 -14.74
C GLU A 445 20.06 1.64 -14.29
N ALA A 446 20.53 1.70 -13.03
CA ALA A 446 21.42 0.68 -12.45
C ALA A 446 20.83 -0.75 -12.46
N VAL A 447 19.50 -0.89 -12.42
CA VAL A 447 18.80 -2.18 -12.42
C VAL A 447 18.59 -2.75 -13.83
N ASP A 448 18.71 -1.94 -14.89
CA ASP A 448 18.34 -2.32 -16.26
C ASP A 448 19.13 -3.54 -16.78
N GLU A 449 20.45 -3.55 -16.60
CA GLU A 449 21.30 -4.61 -17.14
C GLU A 449 21.13 -5.94 -16.38
N TYR A 450 20.81 -5.89 -15.08
CA TYR A 450 20.39 -7.07 -14.30
C TYR A 450 19.01 -7.58 -14.75
N CYS A 451 18.07 -6.67 -14.99
CA CYS A 451 16.72 -6.98 -15.47
C CYS A 451 16.78 -7.71 -16.82
N LEU A 452 17.45 -7.15 -17.82
CA LEU A 452 17.57 -7.79 -19.14
C LEU A 452 18.44 -9.05 -19.12
N SER A 453 19.46 -9.14 -18.26
CA SER A 453 20.22 -10.40 -18.08
C SER A 453 19.39 -11.54 -17.48
N SER A 454 18.24 -11.26 -16.85
CA SER A 454 17.32 -12.27 -16.32
C SER A 454 16.26 -12.74 -17.33
N LEU A 455 16.17 -12.09 -18.50
CA LEU A 455 15.27 -12.42 -19.60
C LEU A 455 16.01 -13.21 -20.70
N PRO A 456 15.64 -14.47 -20.99
CA PRO A 456 16.30 -15.24 -22.05
C PRO A 456 15.91 -14.74 -23.45
N GLU A 457 14.65 -14.38 -23.63
CA GLU A 457 14.05 -13.95 -24.90
C GLU A 457 12.70 -13.26 -24.66
N PHE A 458 12.20 -12.55 -25.67
CA PHE A 458 10.85 -12.01 -25.74
C PHE A 458 10.22 -12.41 -27.07
N GLU A 459 9.11 -13.15 -27.02
CA GLU A 459 8.36 -13.61 -28.20
C GLU A 459 9.24 -14.31 -29.26
N GLY A 460 10.19 -15.14 -28.80
CA GLY A 460 11.14 -15.88 -29.65
C GLY A 460 12.37 -15.08 -30.10
N LYS A 461 12.46 -13.79 -29.77
CA LYS A 461 13.60 -12.93 -30.09
C LYS A 461 14.54 -12.79 -28.89
N LYS A 462 15.82 -13.08 -29.09
CA LYS A 462 16.83 -13.09 -28.03
C LYS A 462 17.41 -11.70 -27.78
N PHE A 463 17.84 -11.42 -26.55
CA PHE A 463 18.50 -10.16 -26.23
C PHE A 463 20.01 -10.22 -26.52
N GLN A 464 20.53 -9.28 -27.32
CA GLN A 464 21.97 -9.17 -27.62
C GLN A 464 22.53 -7.84 -27.09
N ASN A 465 23.40 -7.93 -26.09
CA ASN A 465 24.15 -6.78 -25.59
C ASN A 465 25.25 -6.41 -26.60
N VAL A 466 25.24 -5.19 -27.12
CA VAL A 466 26.17 -4.78 -28.19
C VAL A 466 27.56 -4.41 -27.66
N ALA A 467 27.74 -4.34 -26.34
CA ALA A 467 29.06 -4.25 -25.68
C ALA A 467 29.70 -5.63 -25.40
N LYS A 468 29.06 -6.74 -25.80
CA LYS A 468 29.53 -8.12 -25.61
C LYS A 468 29.94 -8.83 -26.91
N GLU A 469 30.75 -9.87 -26.77
CA GLU A 469 30.98 -10.87 -27.82
C GLU A 469 29.69 -11.61 -28.20
N GLY A 470 29.68 -12.24 -29.39
CA GLY A 470 28.50 -12.91 -29.97
C GLY A 470 27.65 -12.03 -30.88
N PHE A 471 27.86 -10.70 -30.88
CA PHE A 471 27.26 -9.80 -31.84
C PHE A 471 27.68 -10.13 -33.28
N THR A 472 26.70 -10.22 -34.19
CA THR A 472 26.88 -10.26 -35.64
C THR A 472 25.62 -9.71 -36.34
N LEU A 473 25.76 -9.31 -37.61
CA LEU A 473 24.67 -8.87 -38.48
C LEU A 473 24.50 -9.77 -39.72
N ASP A 474 25.34 -10.79 -39.93
CA ASP A 474 25.43 -11.72 -41.08
C ASP A 474 25.65 -11.08 -42.48
N GLU A 475 25.13 -9.89 -42.75
CA GLU A 475 25.15 -9.20 -44.05
C GLU A 475 26.56 -8.99 -44.64
N ASP A 476 27.55 -8.68 -43.79
CA ASP A 476 28.92 -8.29 -44.19
C ASP A 476 29.95 -9.42 -44.06
N LYS A 477 29.54 -10.64 -43.73
CA LYS A 477 30.45 -11.70 -43.23
C LYS A 477 31.68 -11.97 -44.12
N LYS A 478 31.50 -12.04 -45.45
CA LYS A 478 32.61 -12.22 -46.41
C LYS A 478 33.62 -11.05 -46.43
N LYS A 479 33.15 -9.83 -46.17
CA LYS A 479 34.01 -8.64 -46.07
C LYS A 479 34.78 -8.65 -44.76
N LEU A 480 34.12 -9.07 -43.67
CA LEU A 480 34.77 -9.26 -42.36
C LEU A 480 35.87 -10.32 -42.44
N GLU A 481 35.60 -11.48 -43.03
CA GLU A 481 36.57 -12.57 -43.25
C GLU A 481 37.82 -12.07 -44.02
N LEU A 482 37.63 -11.34 -45.13
CA LEU A 482 38.74 -10.78 -45.91
C LEU A 482 39.55 -9.74 -45.13
N LEU A 483 38.91 -8.90 -44.31
CA LEU A 483 39.61 -7.95 -43.44
C LEU A 483 40.35 -8.66 -42.29
N GLN A 484 39.78 -9.71 -41.72
CA GLN A 484 40.43 -10.53 -40.69
C GLN A 484 41.72 -11.15 -41.21
N THR A 485 41.73 -11.74 -42.41
CA THR A 485 42.97 -12.23 -43.04
C THR A 485 43.95 -11.09 -43.36
N LYS A 486 43.48 -9.96 -43.90
CA LYS A 486 44.35 -8.84 -44.26
C LYS A 486 45.08 -8.21 -43.06
N PHE A 487 44.44 -8.19 -41.89
CA PHE A 487 44.98 -7.58 -40.67
C PHE A 487 45.39 -8.61 -39.60
N GLU A 488 45.55 -9.88 -39.98
CA GLU A 488 45.87 -10.98 -39.07
C GLU A 488 47.14 -10.71 -38.26
N ASP A 489 48.24 -10.34 -38.95
CA ASP A 489 49.53 -10.02 -38.32
C ASP A 489 49.43 -8.84 -37.34
N LEU A 490 48.62 -7.82 -37.65
CA LEU A 490 48.38 -6.69 -36.74
C LEU A 490 47.62 -7.14 -35.49
N THR A 491 46.58 -7.96 -35.65
CA THR A 491 45.81 -8.48 -34.50
C THR A 491 46.63 -9.42 -33.61
N LYS A 492 47.49 -10.26 -34.21
CA LYS A 492 48.47 -11.09 -33.48
C LYS A 492 49.48 -10.22 -32.73
N TRP A 493 50.11 -9.26 -33.39
CA TRP A 493 51.06 -8.34 -32.74
C TRP A 493 50.42 -7.55 -31.59
N LEU A 494 49.17 -7.09 -31.75
CA LEU A 494 48.42 -6.42 -30.68
C LEU A 494 48.17 -7.34 -29.48
N GLY A 495 47.70 -8.58 -29.70
CA GLY A 495 47.39 -9.53 -28.64
C GLY A 495 48.62 -10.13 -27.94
N ASP A 496 49.57 -10.63 -28.74
CA ASP A 496 50.68 -11.47 -28.26
C ASP A 496 51.91 -10.65 -27.83
N VAL A 497 52.03 -9.39 -28.28
CA VAL A 497 53.20 -8.54 -28.03
C VAL A 497 52.82 -7.21 -27.38
N ALA A 498 52.06 -6.35 -28.05
CA ALA A 498 51.91 -4.95 -27.65
C ALA A 498 51.00 -4.73 -26.43
N LEU A 499 49.90 -5.48 -26.34
CA LEU A 499 48.93 -5.44 -25.24
C LEU A 499 48.84 -6.79 -24.51
N LYS A 500 49.92 -7.57 -24.58
CA LYS A 500 50.05 -8.84 -23.88
C LYS A 500 49.72 -8.67 -22.40
N ASP A 501 48.95 -9.61 -21.87
CA ASP A 501 48.45 -9.64 -20.50
C ASP A 501 47.52 -8.47 -20.09
N LYS A 502 47.16 -7.57 -21.00
CA LYS A 502 46.13 -6.52 -20.82
C LYS A 502 44.79 -6.87 -21.46
N ILE A 503 44.81 -7.50 -22.63
CA ILE A 503 43.61 -7.93 -23.38
C ILE A 503 43.52 -9.46 -23.47
N SER A 504 42.35 -9.98 -23.82
CA SER A 504 42.15 -11.43 -24.06
C SER A 504 42.67 -11.86 -25.43
N LYS A 505 42.44 -11.02 -26.43
CA LYS A 505 42.84 -11.10 -27.84
C LYS A 505 42.56 -9.75 -28.51
N ALA A 506 43.12 -9.49 -29.69
CA ALA A 506 42.64 -8.47 -30.60
C ALA A 506 41.95 -9.12 -31.82
N GLN A 507 40.94 -8.45 -32.39
CA GLN A 507 40.22 -8.92 -33.58
C GLN A 507 39.68 -7.75 -34.42
N VAL A 508 39.45 -7.96 -35.72
CA VAL A 508 38.73 -6.98 -36.56
C VAL A 508 37.25 -6.94 -36.18
N SER A 509 36.68 -5.74 -36.07
CA SER A 509 35.30 -5.50 -35.62
C SER A 509 34.25 -5.68 -36.71
N GLU A 510 33.12 -6.29 -36.33
CA GLU A 510 31.86 -6.21 -37.09
C GLU A 510 30.96 -5.03 -36.67
N ARG A 511 31.28 -4.27 -35.62
CA ARG A 511 30.36 -3.26 -35.03
C ARG A 511 30.83 -1.79 -35.11
N LEU A 512 32.14 -1.55 -35.22
CA LEU A 512 32.71 -0.20 -35.38
C LEU A 512 32.51 0.34 -36.82
N THR A 513 32.59 1.65 -37.00
CA THR A 513 32.62 2.32 -38.33
C THR A 513 33.53 3.54 -38.40
N GLU A 514 33.62 4.33 -37.33
CA GLU A 514 34.34 5.60 -37.23
C GLU A 514 35.33 5.58 -36.06
N SER A 515 34.95 5.02 -34.91
CA SER A 515 35.91 4.75 -33.83
C SER A 515 37.00 3.75 -34.25
N PRO A 516 38.28 3.97 -33.90
CA PRO A 516 39.40 3.12 -34.34
C PRO A 516 39.46 1.76 -33.62
N CYS A 517 39.02 1.71 -32.36
CA CYS A 517 38.97 0.47 -31.56
C CYS A 517 38.00 0.58 -30.37
N ALA A 518 37.64 -0.56 -29.77
CA ALA A 518 36.86 -0.63 -28.53
C ALA A 518 37.13 -1.92 -27.73
N LEU A 519 36.91 -1.89 -26.41
CA LEU A 519 37.08 -3.04 -25.52
C LEU A 519 35.76 -3.74 -25.25
N VAL A 520 35.57 -4.91 -25.86
CA VAL A 520 34.35 -5.73 -25.81
C VAL A 520 34.45 -6.76 -24.68
N ALA A 521 33.37 -6.88 -23.89
CA ALA A 521 33.26 -7.86 -22.82
C ALA A 521 33.00 -9.27 -23.37
N SER A 522 33.51 -10.31 -22.69
CA SER A 522 33.22 -11.69 -23.05
C SER A 522 31.72 -12.00 -22.93
N MET A 523 31.23 -13.01 -23.65
CA MET A 523 29.81 -13.39 -23.65
C MET A 523 29.22 -13.56 -22.22
N PHE A 524 29.99 -14.19 -21.33
CA PHE A 524 29.60 -14.44 -19.93
C PHE A 524 30.21 -13.45 -18.92
N GLY A 525 31.03 -12.50 -19.37
CA GLY A 525 31.70 -11.52 -18.52
C GLY A 525 30.83 -10.34 -18.11
N TRP A 526 31.39 -9.43 -17.32
CA TRP A 526 30.79 -8.13 -17.02
C TRP A 526 31.13 -7.12 -18.11
N THR A 527 30.18 -6.24 -18.40
CA THR A 527 30.40 -5.05 -19.25
C THR A 527 31.06 -3.94 -18.43
N GLY A 528 31.56 -2.88 -19.08
CA GLY A 528 32.06 -1.70 -18.34
C GLY A 528 31.00 -1.05 -17.45
N ASN A 529 29.72 -1.13 -17.83
CA ASN A 529 28.62 -0.68 -16.98
C ASN A 529 28.41 -1.60 -15.77
N MET A 530 28.37 -2.91 -15.97
CA MET A 530 28.24 -3.89 -14.88
C MET A 530 29.42 -3.81 -13.89
N GLU A 531 30.65 -3.63 -14.38
CA GLU A 531 31.83 -3.37 -13.54
C GLU A 531 31.68 -2.09 -12.71
N ARG A 532 31.27 -0.98 -13.34
CA ARG A 532 31.01 0.30 -12.66
C ARG A 532 30.03 0.12 -11.51
N LEU A 533 28.91 -0.56 -11.77
CA LEU A 533 27.87 -0.86 -10.76
C LEU A 533 28.40 -1.76 -9.63
N ALA A 534 29.18 -2.79 -9.97
CA ALA A 534 29.78 -3.72 -9.00
C ALA A 534 30.96 -3.11 -8.21
N VAL A 535 31.53 -2.00 -8.66
CA VAL A 535 32.51 -1.20 -7.91
C VAL A 535 31.80 -0.20 -6.98
N SER A 536 30.67 0.40 -7.40
CA SER A 536 29.92 1.38 -6.61
C SER A 536 29.04 0.82 -5.48
N ASN A 537 28.84 -0.50 -5.40
CA ASN A 537 27.97 -1.11 -4.40
C ASN A 537 28.64 -1.21 -3.01
N ALA A 538 28.12 -0.45 -2.05
CA ALA A 538 28.68 -0.32 -0.70
C ALA A 538 28.51 -1.55 0.22
N HIS A 539 27.61 -2.49 -0.10
CA HIS A 539 27.27 -3.62 0.79
C HIS A 539 28.02 -4.93 0.47
N GLN A 540 29.20 -4.83 -0.15
CA GLN A 540 30.01 -5.97 -0.56
C GLN A 540 31.07 -6.35 0.48
N LYS A 541 31.41 -7.64 0.54
CA LYS A 541 32.54 -8.14 1.33
C LYS A 541 33.85 -7.88 0.58
N ALA A 542 34.94 -7.61 1.32
CA ALA A 542 36.26 -7.37 0.74
C ALA A 542 36.75 -8.58 -0.10
N ASP A 543 36.62 -9.79 0.43
CA ASP A 543 37.15 -11.03 -0.14
C ASP A 543 36.15 -11.76 -1.06
N ASP A 544 35.34 -11.03 -1.84
CA ASP A 544 34.45 -11.65 -2.81
C ASP A 544 35.25 -12.20 -4.02
N VAL A 545 35.40 -13.53 -4.04
CA VAL A 545 36.10 -14.28 -5.09
C VAL A 545 35.37 -14.22 -6.44
N GLN A 546 34.04 -14.15 -6.47
CA GLN A 546 33.29 -14.03 -7.73
C GLN A 546 33.47 -12.64 -8.33
N ARG A 547 33.31 -11.59 -7.51
CA ARG A 547 33.63 -10.20 -7.91
C ARG A 547 35.06 -10.08 -8.42
N SER A 548 36.02 -10.64 -7.69
CA SER A 548 37.43 -10.64 -8.06
C SER A 548 37.70 -11.39 -9.37
N TYR A 549 36.99 -12.49 -9.63
CA TYR A 549 37.07 -13.20 -10.90
C TYR A 549 36.54 -12.35 -12.08
N TYR A 550 35.36 -11.72 -11.94
CA TYR A 550 34.78 -10.92 -13.02
C TYR A 550 35.55 -9.62 -13.28
N LEU A 551 35.97 -8.89 -12.24
CA LEU A 551 36.76 -7.64 -12.40
C LEU A 551 38.14 -7.88 -13.05
N ASN A 552 38.69 -9.09 -12.96
CA ASN A 552 39.95 -9.46 -13.61
C ASN A 552 39.77 -10.12 -14.99
N GLN A 553 38.55 -10.20 -15.54
CA GLN A 553 38.37 -10.69 -16.91
C GLN A 553 38.94 -9.71 -17.93
N ARG A 554 39.95 -10.18 -18.69
CA ARG A 554 40.52 -9.43 -19.81
C ARG A 554 39.48 -9.31 -20.95
N LYS A 555 39.38 -8.12 -21.52
CA LYS A 555 38.45 -7.80 -22.61
C LYS A 555 39.07 -8.01 -23.98
N THR A 556 38.22 -8.28 -24.97
CA THR A 556 38.59 -8.40 -26.38
C THR A 556 38.77 -7.01 -26.97
N LEU A 557 39.91 -6.72 -27.58
CA LEU A 557 40.11 -5.49 -28.34
C LEU A 557 39.56 -5.67 -29.76
N GLU A 558 38.48 -4.98 -30.09
CA GLU A 558 38.02 -4.87 -31.47
C GLU A 558 38.64 -3.65 -32.15
N ILE A 559 39.16 -3.81 -33.38
CA ILE A 559 39.74 -2.74 -34.20
C ILE A 559 38.94 -2.49 -35.49
N ASN A 560 39.00 -1.26 -36.00
CA ASN A 560 38.31 -0.80 -37.22
C ASN A 560 39.34 -0.50 -38.34
N PRO A 561 39.45 -1.34 -39.39
CA PRO A 561 40.48 -1.20 -40.45
C PRO A 561 39.98 -0.61 -41.78
#